data_AF-A0A7S2N3P3-F1
#
_entry.id   AF-A0A7S2N3P3-F1
#
_cell.length_a   1.000
_cell.length_b   1.000
_cell.length_c   1.000
_cell.angle_alpha   90.00
_cell.angle_beta   90.00
_cell.angle_gamma   90.00
#
_symmetry.space_group_name_H-M   'P 1'
#
loop_
_entity.id
_entity.type
_entity.pdbx_description
1 polymer ?
#
loop_
_entity_poly.entity_id
_entity_poly.type
_entity_poly.pdbx_seq_one_letter_code
_entity_poly.pdbx_strand_id
1 'polypeptide(L)'
;SVSFVLSVVEAAAAHGAYADRAALIGALEAEHGLVRPLAQWVAQTVRNVPAGVELGYDVQTVRAMYEAYRSTDMWDLLEGGCAEIGVIVAGRNRHAWGDSNLLRLRECDTKRVEALILEDAGH
;
A
#
# COMPACT_ATOMS: atom_id res chain seq x y z
N SER A 1 7.54 -0.64 -4.52
CA SER A 1 7.24 -0.39 -3.09
C SER A 1 6.14 0.66 -2.98
N VAL A 2 5.43 0.76 -1.86
CA VAL A 2 4.37 1.80 -1.70
C VAL A 2 4.95 3.21 -1.80
N SER A 3 6.16 3.42 -1.28
CA SER A 3 6.90 4.68 -1.43
C SER A 3 7.09 5.09 -2.89
N PHE A 4 7.29 4.13 -3.80
CA PHE A 4 7.41 4.40 -5.23
C PHE A 4 6.06 4.88 -5.80
N VAL A 5 4.96 4.19 -5.52
CA VAL A 5 3.63 4.60 -6.03
C VAL A 5 3.26 5.99 -5.52
N LEU A 6 3.48 6.28 -4.24
CA LEU A 6 3.23 7.61 -3.67
C LEU A 6 4.05 8.70 -4.37
N SER A 7 5.35 8.48 -4.61
CA SER A 7 6.17 9.45 -5.33
C SER A 7 5.69 9.71 -6.76
N VAL A 8 5.14 8.68 -7.42
CA VAL A 8 4.59 8.83 -8.78
C VAL A 8 3.29 9.62 -8.75
N VAL A 9 2.40 9.37 -7.78
CA VAL A 9 1.17 10.15 -7.63
C VAL A 9 1.49 11.63 -7.32
N GLU A 10 2.50 11.90 -6.50
CA GLU A 10 2.95 13.27 -6.22
C GLU A 10 3.51 13.97 -7.47
N ALA A 11 4.36 13.29 -8.23
CA ALA A 11 4.92 13.83 -9.47
C ALA A 11 3.83 14.13 -10.50
N ALA A 12 2.90 13.19 -10.68
CA ALA A 12 1.77 13.37 -11.59
C ALA A 12 0.80 14.47 -11.13
N ALA A 13 0.59 14.63 -9.82
CA ALA A 13 -0.21 15.72 -9.28
C ALA A 13 0.49 17.08 -9.47
N ALA A 14 1.82 17.14 -9.34
CA ALA A 14 2.61 18.35 -9.54
C ALA A 14 2.68 18.80 -11.01
N HIS A 15 2.53 17.87 -11.96
CA HIS A 15 2.41 18.19 -13.39
C HIS A 15 1.16 19.05 -13.68
N GLY A 16 0.09 18.91 -12.89
CA GLY A 16 -1.18 19.59 -13.12
C GLY A 16 -2.04 18.87 -14.15
N ALA A 17 -2.65 19.61 -15.07
CA ALA A 17 -3.61 19.06 -16.01
C ALA A 17 -2.96 18.22 -17.13
N TYR A 18 -3.59 17.10 -17.43
CA TYR A 18 -3.35 16.26 -18.60
C TYR A 18 -4.50 16.45 -19.59
N ALA A 19 -4.24 16.27 -20.89
CA ALA A 19 -5.26 16.48 -21.92
C ALA A 19 -6.53 15.63 -21.69
N ASP A 20 -6.33 14.36 -21.32
CA ASP A 20 -7.39 13.43 -20.95
C ASP A 20 -6.83 12.30 -20.07
N ARG A 21 -7.70 11.36 -19.68
CA ARG A 21 -7.32 10.21 -18.85
C ARG A 21 -6.33 9.29 -19.56
N ALA A 22 -6.38 9.16 -20.88
CA ALA A 22 -5.47 8.31 -21.63
C ALA A 22 -4.05 8.91 -21.64
N ALA A 23 -3.94 10.24 -21.77
CA ALA A 23 -2.68 10.97 -21.66
C ALA A 23 -2.07 10.82 -20.25
N LEU A 24 -2.88 10.94 -19.19
CA LEU A 24 -2.44 10.67 -17.82
C LEU A 24 -1.89 9.23 -17.65
N ILE A 25 -2.63 8.22 -18.11
CA ILE A 25 -2.19 6.82 -18.02
C ILE A 25 -0.88 6.63 -18.79
N GLY A 26 -0.77 7.21 -19.99
CA GLY A 26 0.45 7.16 -20.79
C GLY A 26 1.66 7.77 -20.08
N ALA A 27 1.48 8.93 -19.43
CA ALA A 27 2.53 9.57 -18.63
C ALA A 27 2.93 8.72 -17.42
N LEU A 28 1.96 8.16 -16.68
CA LEU A 28 2.20 7.26 -15.55
C LEU A 28 3.03 6.02 -15.95
N GLU A 29 2.84 5.49 -17.15
CA GLU A 29 3.63 4.37 -17.67
C GLU A 29 5.02 4.83 -18.17
N ALA A 30 5.05 5.81 -19.07
CA ALA A 30 6.27 6.17 -19.80
C ALA A 30 7.27 6.98 -18.96
N GLU A 31 6.78 7.90 -18.13
CA GLU A 31 7.62 8.83 -17.36
C GLU A 31 7.94 8.29 -15.97
N HIS A 32 7.05 7.45 -15.44
CA HIS A 32 7.11 6.98 -14.06
C HIS A 32 7.25 5.47 -13.90
N GLY A 33 7.13 4.70 -14.98
CA GLY A 33 7.36 3.25 -14.96
C GLY A 33 6.30 2.44 -14.21
N LEU A 34 5.10 3.00 -14.00
CA LEU A 34 3.99 2.22 -13.46
C LEU A 34 3.55 1.18 -14.50
N VAL A 35 3.27 -0.04 -14.04
CA VAL A 35 2.61 -1.03 -14.87
C VAL A 35 1.17 -0.62 -15.16
N ARG A 36 0.66 -0.96 -16.36
CA ARG A 36 -0.69 -0.58 -16.82
C ARG A 36 -1.80 -0.70 -15.78
N PRO A 37 -1.95 -1.82 -15.03
CA PRO A 37 -3.04 -1.95 -14.06
C PRO A 37 -2.96 -0.90 -12.93
N LEU A 38 -1.75 -0.57 -12.46
CA LEU A 38 -1.56 0.45 -11.43
C LEU A 38 -1.77 1.86 -11.99
N ALA A 39 -1.30 2.13 -13.21
CA ALA A 39 -1.54 3.40 -13.89
C ALA A 39 -3.06 3.65 -14.09
N GLN A 40 -3.80 2.61 -14.51
CA GLN A 40 -5.26 2.68 -14.62
C GLN A 40 -5.94 2.90 -13.28
N TRP A 41 -5.49 2.22 -12.23
CA TRP A 41 -6.02 2.38 -10.88
C TRP A 41 -5.80 3.81 -10.35
N VAL A 42 -4.58 4.36 -10.46
CA VAL A 42 -4.28 5.75 -10.12
C VAL A 42 -5.14 6.70 -10.94
N ALA A 43 -5.31 6.45 -12.24
CA ALA A 43 -6.12 7.30 -13.08
C ALA A 43 -7.63 7.21 -12.80
N GLN A 44 -8.12 6.36 -11.87
CA GLN A 44 -9.56 6.26 -11.55
C GLN A 44 -10.11 7.55 -10.95
N THR A 45 -9.33 8.20 -10.09
CA THR A 45 -9.75 9.42 -9.38
C THR A 45 -9.14 10.64 -10.05
N VAL A 46 -9.86 11.21 -11.01
CA VAL A 46 -9.49 12.46 -11.68
C VAL A 46 -10.62 13.48 -11.56
N ARG A 47 -10.27 14.75 -11.61
CA ARG A 47 -11.20 15.88 -11.69
C ARG A 47 -11.10 16.47 -13.09
N ASN A 48 -12.25 16.80 -13.68
CA ASN A 48 -12.27 17.57 -14.92
C ASN A 48 -11.98 19.03 -14.59
N VAL A 49 -11.01 19.61 -15.29
CA VAL A 49 -10.63 21.02 -15.20
C VAL A 49 -10.67 21.63 -16.60
N PRO A 50 -10.72 22.95 -16.77
CA PRO A 50 -10.80 23.56 -18.11
C PRO A 50 -9.67 23.13 -19.07
N ALA A 51 -8.50 22.78 -18.55
CA ALA A 51 -7.35 22.32 -19.32
C ALA A 51 -7.30 20.79 -19.58
N GLY A 52 -8.28 20.02 -19.10
CA GLY A 52 -8.36 18.57 -19.26
C GLY A 52 -8.69 17.85 -17.96
N VAL A 53 -7.81 16.96 -17.49
CA VAL A 53 -7.98 16.17 -16.26
C VAL A 53 -6.81 16.35 -15.31
N GLU A 54 -7.10 16.47 -14.02
CA GLU A 54 -6.11 16.49 -12.94
C GLU A 54 -6.34 15.31 -12.00
N LEU A 55 -5.28 14.82 -11.34
CA LEU A 55 -5.45 13.82 -10.29
C LEU A 55 -6.30 14.38 -9.15
N GLY A 56 -7.35 13.64 -8.79
CA GLY A 56 -8.33 14.06 -7.80
C GLY A 56 -7.95 13.72 -6.36
N TYR A 57 -6.85 13.00 -6.16
CA TYR A 57 -6.36 12.62 -4.84
C TYR A 57 -5.81 13.83 -4.09
N ASP A 58 -6.20 13.96 -2.82
CA ASP A 58 -5.37 14.68 -1.87
C ASP A 58 -4.21 13.78 -1.48
N VAL A 59 -3.08 13.97 -2.15
CA VAL A 59 -1.89 13.13 -1.99
C VAL A 59 -1.31 13.25 -0.58
N GLN A 60 -1.48 14.40 0.07
CA GLN A 60 -1.05 14.60 1.46
C GLN A 60 -1.91 13.76 2.41
N THR A 61 -3.23 13.72 2.18
CA THR A 61 -4.13 12.84 2.94
C THR A 61 -3.81 11.36 2.72
N VAL A 62 -3.55 10.94 1.47
CA VAL A 62 -3.18 9.53 1.17
C VAL A 62 -1.86 9.16 1.85
N ARG A 63 -0.87 10.04 1.81
CA ARG A 63 0.42 9.85 2.51
C ARG A 63 0.21 9.77 4.02
N ALA A 64 -0.56 10.68 4.60
CA ALA A 64 -0.84 10.69 6.04
C ALA A 64 -1.57 9.42 6.49
N MET A 65 -2.56 8.96 5.72
CA MET A 65 -3.27 7.71 5.97
C MET A 65 -2.34 6.50 5.91
N TYR A 66 -1.45 6.45 4.91
CA TYR A 66 -0.48 5.37 4.78
C TYR A 66 0.52 5.34 5.94
N GLU A 67 1.10 6.49 6.31
CA GLU A 67 2.02 6.56 7.45
C GLU A 67 1.34 6.21 8.77
N ALA A 68 0.09 6.68 8.97
CA ALA A 68 -0.70 6.30 10.13
C ALA A 68 -0.88 4.78 10.20
N TYR A 69 -1.29 4.13 9.11
CA TYR A 69 -1.42 2.67 9.03
C TYR A 69 -0.09 1.97 9.30
N ARG A 70 1.02 2.43 8.69
CA ARG A 70 2.36 1.85 8.88
C ARG A 70 2.86 1.97 10.31
N SER A 71 2.51 3.07 11.00
CA SER A 71 2.89 3.33 12.38
C SER A 71 1.96 2.68 13.41
N THR A 72 0.84 2.10 12.97
CA THR A 72 -0.11 1.45 13.87
C THR A 72 0.47 0.12 14.32
N ASP A 73 0.84 0.04 15.59
CA ASP A 73 1.20 -1.22 16.22
C ASP A 73 -0.09 -1.99 16.56
N MET A 74 -0.21 -3.20 16.02
CA MET A 74 -1.34 -4.10 16.28
C MET A 74 -0.98 -5.28 17.17
N TRP A 75 0.22 -5.31 17.75
CA TRP A 75 0.67 -6.41 18.61
C TRP A 75 -0.24 -6.61 19.83
N ASP A 76 -0.73 -5.52 20.45
CA ASP A 76 -1.63 -5.60 21.60
C ASP A 76 -2.91 -6.42 21.30
N LEU A 77 -3.41 -6.37 20.06
CA LEU A 77 -4.55 -7.15 19.61
C LEU A 77 -4.23 -8.66 19.54
N LEU A 78 -3.01 -9.00 19.12
CA LEU A 78 -2.52 -10.37 18.99
C LEU A 78 -2.07 -10.96 20.34
N GLU A 79 -1.47 -10.16 21.21
CA GLU A 79 -0.89 -10.60 22.48
C GLU A 79 -1.91 -10.55 23.63
N GLY A 80 -2.79 -9.54 23.68
CA GLY A 80 -3.71 -9.32 24.80
C GLY A 80 -5.21 -9.22 24.43
N GLY A 81 -5.54 -9.29 23.14
CA GLY A 81 -6.93 -9.20 22.67
C GLY A 81 -7.79 -10.43 22.97
N CYS A 82 -9.08 -10.33 22.66
CA CYS A 82 -10.07 -11.41 22.81
C CYS A 82 -10.65 -11.93 21.49
N ALA A 83 -10.26 -11.35 20.35
CA ALA A 83 -10.74 -11.74 19.03
C ALA A 83 -9.98 -12.94 18.48
N GLU A 84 -10.65 -13.88 17.81
CA GLU A 84 -10.00 -14.93 17.02
C GLU A 84 -9.40 -14.35 15.74
N ILE A 85 -8.12 -14.61 15.49
CA ILE A 85 -7.34 -13.96 14.42
C ILE A 85 -6.51 -14.99 13.68
N GLY A 86 -6.68 -15.03 12.35
CA GLY A 86 -5.77 -15.74 11.45
C GLY A 86 -4.73 -14.78 10.87
N VAL A 87 -3.45 -15.14 10.94
CA VAL A 87 -2.33 -14.38 10.40
C VAL A 87 -1.64 -15.20 9.31
N ILE A 88 -1.58 -14.67 8.09
CA ILE A 88 -0.85 -15.27 6.99
C ILE A 88 0.42 -14.47 6.74
N VAL A 89 1.57 -15.12 6.83
CA VAL A 89 2.88 -14.50 6.68
C VAL A 89 3.54 -14.96 5.37
N ALA A 90 3.91 -14.00 4.53
CA ALA A 90 4.76 -14.28 3.36
C ALA A 90 6.22 -14.49 3.82
N GLY A 91 6.73 -15.71 3.72
CA GLY A 91 8.00 -16.12 4.32
C GLY A 91 9.23 -15.42 3.74
N ARG A 92 9.20 -14.98 2.47
CA ARG A 92 10.31 -14.20 1.90
C ARG A 92 10.39 -12.78 2.45
N ASN A 93 9.35 -12.26 3.10
CA ASN A 93 9.35 -10.92 3.68
C ASN A 93 9.99 -10.89 5.09
N ARG A 94 11.25 -11.31 5.19
CA ARG A 94 12.00 -11.33 6.45
C ARG A 94 12.31 -9.94 7.00
N HIS A 95 12.20 -8.89 6.18
CA HIS A 95 12.35 -7.51 6.65
C HIS A 95 11.22 -7.10 7.60
N ALA A 96 9.96 -7.43 7.26
CA ALA A 96 8.82 -7.16 8.14
C ALA A 96 8.59 -8.30 9.16
N TRP A 97 8.82 -9.55 8.76
CA TRP A 97 8.63 -10.76 9.56
C TRP A 97 9.97 -11.45 9.85
N GLY A 98 10.86 -10.73 10.52
CA GLY A 98 12.11 -11.28 11.03
C GLY A 98 11.88 -12.24 12.21
N ASP A 99 12.94 -12.91 12.65
CA ASP A 99 12.86 -13.97 13.66
C ASP A 99 12.20 -13.51 14.97
N SER A 100 12.42 -12.26 15.39
CA SER A 100 11.79 -11.70 16.59
C SER A 100 10.28 -11.59 16.47
N ASN A 101 9.76 -11.14 15.33
CA ASN A 101 8.32 -11.01 15.09
C ASN A 101 7.67 -12.37 14.90
N LEU A 102 8.36 -13.32 14.24
CA LEU A 102 7.88 -14.69 14.13
C LEU A 102 7.84 -15.40 15.48
N LEU A 103 8.82 -15.15 16.36
CA LEU A 103 8.80 -15.67 17.73
C LEU A 103 7.64 -15.07 18.52
N ARG A 104 7.48 -13.74 18.52
CA ARG A 104 6.33 -13.07 19.18
C ARG A 104 4.98 -13.61 18.70
N LEU A 105 4.83 -13.84 17.39
CA LEU A 105 3.61 -14.44 16.83
C LEU A 105 3.37 -15.86 17.33
N ARG A 106 4.42 -16.66 17.52
CA ARG A 106 4.34 -18.02 18.08
C ARG A 106 4.05 -18.05 19.58
N GLU A 107 4.39 -17.00 20.30
CA GLU A 107 4.12 -16.84 21.74
C GLU A 107 2.68 -16.38 22.03
N CYS A 108 1.94 -15.95 21.01
CA CYS A 108 0.52 -15.61 21.13
C CYS A 108 -0.33 -16.86 21.47
N ASP A 109 -1.49 -16.65 22.12
CA ASP A 109 -2.40 -17.74 22.50
C ASP A 109 -2.93 -18.46 21.25
N THR A 110 -2.46 -19.69 21.04
CA THR A 110 -2.77 -20.52 19.86
C THR A 110 -4.22 -21.00 19.80
N LYS A 111 -5.01 -20.84 20.86
CA LYS A 111 -6.45 -21.08 20.81
C LYS A 111 -7.20 -19.96 20.09
N ARG A 112 -6.57 -18.79 19.97
CA ARG A 112 -7.18 -17.56 19.47
C ARG A 112 -6.45 -17.03 18.24
N VAL A 113 -5.13 -17.16 18.20
CA VAL A 113 -4.28 -16.68 17.12
C VAL A 113 -3.72 -17.88 16.36
N GLU A 114 -4.10 -18.01 15.09
CA GLU A 114 -3.56 -19.02 14.19
C GLU A 114 -2.62 -18.34 13.18
N ALA A 115 -1.41 -18.88 13.01
CA ALA A 115 -0.42 -18.33 12.10
C ALA A 115 -0.01 -19.35 11.04
N LEU A 116 -0.13 -18.96 9.76
CA LEU A 116 0.33 -19.73 8.62
C LEU A 116 1.47 -18.99 7.92
N ILE A 117 2.63 -19.62 7.82
CA ILE A 117 3.79 -19.07 7.09
C ILE A 117 3.87 -19.75 5.72
N LEU A 118 3.84 -18.94 4.66
CA LEU A 118 4.01 -19.38 3.28
C LEU A 118 5.46 -19.09 2.85
N GLU A 119 6.36 -20.05 3.03
CA GLU A 119 7.81 -19.83 2.95
C GLU A 119 8.27 -19.16 1.64
N ASP A 120 7.70 -19.56 0.50
CA ASP A 120 8.10 -19.07 -0.84
C ASP A 120 7.32 -17.83 -1.32
N ALA A 121 6.35 -17.34 -0.54
CA ALA A 121 5.53 -16.19 -0.94
C ALA A 121 6.31 -14.87 -0.82
N GLY A 122 6.10 -13.97 -1.79
CA GLY A 122 6.53 -12.55 -1.70
C GLY A 122 5.42 -11.67 -1.15
N HIS A 123 5.78 -10.47 -0.68
CA HIS A 123 4.83 -9.43 -0.32
C HIS A 123 4.30 -8.69 -1.56
#